data_AF-A0A951XEH0-F1
#
_entry.id   AF-A0A951XEH0-F1
#
_cell.length_a   1.000
_cell.length_b   1.000
_cell.length_c   1.000
_cell.angle_alpha   90.00
_cell.angle_beta   90.00
_cell.angle_gamma   90.00
#
_symmetry.space_group_name_H-M   'P 1'
#
loop_
_entity.id
_entity.type
_entity.pdbx_description
1 polymer ?
#
loop_
_entity_poly.entity_id
_entity_poly.type
_entity_poly.pdbx_seq_one_letter_code
_entity_poly.pdbx_strand_id
1 'polypeptide(L)'
;MPNQLSKSKRRQSLAEHEAVLTALTEIARRENTTVMALLRRAARQLVRDKASVSDLRLRELVLAKAPKMPARFKTATQVARFKRAQREFDQALLDLGLVSPQAIQQRNSVASASDRLRMIDFHSAHTSAVV
;
A
#
# COMPACT_ATOMS: atom_id res chain seq x y z
N MET A 1 -5.15 15.84 51.03
CA MET A 1 -4.08 16.00 50.03
C MET A 1 -4.68 15.78 48.65
N PRO A 2 -5.01 16.83 47.87
CA PRO A 2 -5.61 16.65 46.56
C PRO A 2 -4.52 16.28 45.55
N ASN A 3 -4.57 15.05 45.05
CA ASN A 3 -3.64 14.51 44.08
C ASN A 3 -3.94 15.12 42.70
N GLN A 4 -3.29 16.25 42.39
CA GLN A 4 -3.32 16.88 41.06
C GLN A 4 -2.53 16.02 40.07
N LEU A 5 -3.11 14.89 39.68
CA LEU A 5 -2.63 14.11 38.54
C LEU A 5 -3.01 14.86 37.26
N SER A 6 -2.12 15.78 36.87
CA SER A 6 -1.84 16.27 35.51
C SER A 6 -2.96 16.08 34.48
N LYS A 7 -3.63 17.19 34.14
CA LYS A 7 -4.61 17.35 33.03
C LYS A 7 -4.13 16.86 31.64
N SER A 8 -2.88 16.43 31.51
CA SER A 8 -2.23 16.01 30.26
C SER A 8 -1.92 14.51 30.16
N LYS A 9 -2.11 13.71 31.23
CA LYS A 9 -1.95 12.25 31.14
C LYS A 9 -3.28 11.61 30.74
N ARG A 10 -3.52 11.49 29.43
CA ARG A 10 -4.38 10.44 28.85
C ARG A 10 -3.77 9.07 29.20
N ARG A 11 -3.88 8.63 30.46
CA ARG A 11 -3.74 7.21 30.77
C ARG A 11 -5.02 6.58 30.21
N GLN A 12 -4.93 6.02 29.00
CA GLN A 12 -5.68 4.79 28.73
C GLN A 12 -5.45 3.91 29.95
N SER A 13 -6.52 3.51 30.63
CA SER A 13 -6.37 2.72 31.85
C SER A 13 -5.59 1.45 31.49
N LEU A 14 -4.60 1.04 32.29
CA LEU A 14 -3.80 -0.15 31.98
C LEU A 14 -4.70 -1.38 31.75
N ALA A 15 -5.83 -1.43 32.46
CA ALA A 15 -6.88 -2.44 32.29
C ALA A 15 -7.52 -2.43 30.89
N GLU A 16 -7.79 -1.25 30.30
CA GLU A 16 -8.32 -1.13 28.94
C GLU A 16 -7.33 -1.70 27.91
N HIS A 17 -6.05 -1.35 28.05
CA HIS A 17 -5.01 -1.85 27.15
C HIS A 17 -4.87 -3.39 27.23
N GLU A 18 -4.86 -3.94 28.45
CA GLU A 18 -4.77 -5.37 28.70
C GLU A 18 -5.98 -6.14 28.14
N ALA A 19 -7.19 -5.61 28.32
CA ALA A 19 -8.41 -6.20 27.76
C ALA A 19 -8.37 -6.26 26.24
N VAL A 20 -7.93 -5.17 25.59
CA VAL A 20 -7.80 -5.10 24.12
C VAL A 20 -6.76 -6.09 23.61
N LEU A 21 -5.59 -6.19 24.25
CA LEU A 21 -4.55 -7.15 23.85
C LEU A 21 -5.01 -8.60 24.00
N THR A 22 -5.76 -8.90 25.05
CA THR A 22 -6.34 -10.23 25.27
C THR A 22 -7.33 -10.57 24.16
N ALA A 23 -8.23 -9.64 23.81
CA ALA A 23 -9.18 -9.82 22.72
C ALA A 23 -8.47 -10.02 21.37
N LEU A 24 -7.44 -9.22 21.06
CA LEU A 24 -6.65 -9.36 19.83
C LEU A 24 -5.92 -10.70 19.76
N THR A 25 -5.42 -11.21 20.88
CA THR A 25 -4.78 -12.52 20.95
C THR A 25 -5.75 -13.64 20.61
N GLU A 26 -6.96 -13.58 21.17
CA GLU A 26 -8.00 -14.57 20.91
C GLU A 26 -8.50 -14.52 19.46
N ILE A 27 -8.68 -13.32 18.89
CA ILE A 27 -9.02 -13.16 17.46
C ILE A 27 -7.90 -13.73 16.58
N ALA A 28 -6.64 -13.42 16.89
CA ALA A 28 -5.50 -13.90 16.13
C ALA A 28 -5.44 -15.43 16.11
N ARG A 29 -5.72 -16.07 17.25
CA ARG A 29 -5.81 -17.53 17.36
C ARG A 29 -6.94 -18.10 16.49
N ARG A 30 -8.15 -17.51 16.53
CA ARG A 30 -9.31 -17.96 15.74
C ARG A 30 -9.10 -17.81 14.23
N GLU A 31 -8.49 -16.71 13.81
CA GLU A 31 -8.19 -16.42 12.40
C GLU A 31 -6.90 -17.10 11.90
N ASN A 32 -6.21 -17.89 12.73
CA ASN A 32 -4.89 -18.49 12.45
C ASN A 32 -3.88 -17.45 11.89
N THR A 33 -3.80 -16.32 12.57
CA THR A 33 -2.96 -15.17 12.20
C THR A 33 -2.19 -14.64 13.40
N THR A 34 -1.46 -13.54 13.22
CA THR A 34 -0.70 -12.89 14.29
C THR A 34 -1.37 -11.60 14.73
N VAL A 35 -1.22 -11.23 16.00
CA VAL A 35 -1.66 -9.92 16.51
C VAL A 35 -1.10 -8.78 15.67
N MET A 36 0.17 -8.89 15.25
CA MET A 36 0.80 -7.90 14.37
C MET A 36 0.12 -7.80 12.99
N ALA A 37 -0.36 -8.89 12.42
CA ALA A 37 -1.12 -8.84 11.17
C ALA A 37 -2.46 -8.10 11.36
N LEU A 38 -3.16 -8.37 12.47
CA LEU A 38 -4.39 -7.65 12.82
C LEU A 38 -4.15 -6.15 13.02
N LEU A 39 -3.09 -5.78 13.74
CA LEU A 39 -2.71 -4.37 13.94
C LEU A 39 -2.36 -3.69 12.63
N ARG A 40 -1.62 -4.36 11.73
CA ARG A 40 -1.34 -3.82 10.38
C ARG A 40 -2.62 -3.64 9.57
N ARG A 41 -3.56 -4.59 9.64
CA ARG A 41 -4.88 -4.51 8.98
C ARG A 41 -5.67 -3.32 9.52
N ALA A 42 -5.78 -3.20 10.85
CA ALA A 42 -6.48 -2.10 11.51
C ALA A 42 -5.85 -0.73 11.21
N ALA A 43 -4.52 -0.63 11.20
CA ALA A 43 -3.82 0.60 10.84
C ALA A 43 -4.09 1.02 9.39
N ARG A 44 -4.05 0.07 8.43
CA ARG A 44 -4.40 0.35 7.02
C ARG A 44 -5.85 0.79 6.87
N GLN A 45 -6.77 0.14 7.59
CA GLN A 45 -8.19 0.52 7.58
C GLN A 45 -8.40 1.93 8.13
N LEU A 46 -7.78 2.25 9.26
CA LEU A 46 -7.86 3.58 9.86
C LEU A 46 -7.34 4.66 8.89
N VAL A 47 -6.21 4.39 8.23
CA VAL A 47 -5.68 5.33 7.22
C VAL A 47 -6.66 5.47 6.06
N ARG A 48 -7.23 4.37 5.56
CA ARG A 48 -8.22 4.41 4.47
C ARG A 48 -9.48 5.21 4.85
N ASP A 49 -9.98 5.03 6.07
CA ASP A 49 -11.19 5.71 6.55
C ASP A 49 -10.97 7.22 6.75
N LYS A 50 -9.72 7.62 7.05
CA LYS A 50 -9.34 9.02 7.29
C LYS A 50 -8.78 9.71 6.06
N ALA A 51 -8.18 8.97 5.14
CA ALA A 51 -7.63 9.48 3.91
C ALA A 51 -8.77 9.81 2.95
N SER A 52 -8.93 11.09 2.63
CA SER A 52 -9.67 11.47 1.43
C SER A 52 -8.74 11.37 0.22
N VAL A 53 -9.29 11.07 -0.95
CA VAL A 53 -8.53 11.01 -2.23
C VAL A 53 -7.85 12.37 -2.52
N SER A 54 -8.35 13.45 -1.93
CA SER A 54 -7.81 14.81 -2.03
C SER A 54 -6.76 15.17 -0.97
N ASP A 55 -6.42 14.28 -0.03
CA ASP A 55 -5.38 14.55 0.97
C ASP A 55 -3.98 14.45 0.35
N LEU A 56 -3.60 15.53 -0.35
CA LEU A 56 -2.33 15.66 -1.04
C LEU A 56 -1.15 15.53 -0.09
N ARG A 57 -1.27 16.06 1.14
CA ARG A 57 -0.18 16.06 2.11
C ARG A 57 0.12 14.64 2.60
N LEU A 58 -0.92 13.87 2.94
CA LEU A 58 -0.73 12.47 3.34
C LEU A 58 -0.11 11.66 2.20
N ARG A 59 -0.60 11.87 0.98
CA ARG A 59 -0.06 11.23 -0.23
C ARG A 59 1.41 11.57 -0.44
N GLU A 60 1.81 12.83 -0.33
CA GLU A 60 3.21 13.26 -0.46
C GLU A 60 4.12 12.60 0.58
N LEU A 61 3.70 12.57 1.84
CA LEU A 61 4.47 11.94 2.93
C LEU A 61 4.67 10.44 2.69
N VAL A 62 3.65 9.75 2.20
CA VAL A 62 3.76 8.32 1.88
C VAL A 62 4.63 8.12 0.64
N LEU A 63 4.45 8.92 -0.42
CA LEU A 63 5.26 8.86 -1.64
C LEU A 63 6.75 9.16 -1.38
N ALA A 64 7.09 9.98 -0.38
CA ALA A 64 8.48 10.20 0.03
C ALA A 64 9.18 8.92 0.52
N LYS A 65 8.41 7.86 0.85
CA LYS A 65 8.93 6.53 1.23
C LYS A 65 8.99 5.55 0.06
N ALA A 66 8.69 5.98 -1.16
CA ALA A 66 8.78 5.13 -2.34
C ALA A 66 10.21 4.59 -2.54
N PRO A 67 10.35 3.35 -3.05
CA PRO A 67 11.65 2.80 -3.44
C PRO A 67 12.36 3.74 -4.42
N LYS A 68 13.58 4.16 -4.08
CA LYS A 68 14.37 5.06 -4.93
C LYS A 68 15.05 4.28 -6.04
N MET A 69 14.88 4.75 -7.28
CA MET A 69 15.56 4.18 -8.43
C MET A 69 17.05 4.55 -8.40
N PRO A 70 17.96 3.57 -8.38
CA PRO A 70 19.38 3.84 -8.50
C PRO A 70 19.71 4.29 -9.94
N ALA A 71 20.76 5.10 -10.11
CA ALA A 71 21.18 5.59 -11.41
C ALA A 71 21.56 4.47 -12.39
N ARG A 72 22.11 3.36 -11.87
CA ARG A 72 22.46 2.17 -12.65
C ARG A 72 22.22 0.92 -11.83
N PHE A 73 21.72 -0.13 -12.47
CA PHE A 73 21.70 -1.47 -11.92
C PHE A 73 22.90 -2.25 -12.46
N LYS A 74 23.65 -2.88 -11.56
CA LYS A 74 24.82 -3.70 -11.96
C LYS A 74 24.41 -5.12 -12.35
N THR A 75 23.29 -5.61 -11.83
CA THR A 75 22.83 -6.99 -12.04
C THR A 75 21.32 -7.06 -12.22
N ALA A 76 20.86 -8.10 -12.93
CA ALA A 76 19.43 -8.40 -13.10
C ALA A 76 18.72 -8.63 -11.76
N THR A 77 19.40 -9.24 -10.78
CA THR A 77 18.86 -9.46 -9.43
C THR A 77 18.54 -8.15 -8.71
N GLN A 78 19.36 -7.10 -8.90
CA GLN A 78 19.07 -5.78 -8.34
C GLN A 78 17.82 -5.16 -8.97
N VAL A 79 17.66 -5.29 -10.29
CA VAL A 79 16.44 -4.87 -10.99
C VAL A 79 15.22 -5.61 -10.46
N ALA A 80 15.31 -6.94 -10.30
CA ALA A 80 14.22 -7.75 -9.79
C ALA A 80 13.80 -7.34 -8.37
N ARG A 81 14.78 -7.10 -7.48
CA ARG A 81 14.53 -6.62 -6.10
C ARG A 81 13.87 -5.24 -6.10
N PHE A 82 14.35 -4.31 -6.92
CA PHE A 82 13.75 -2.99 -7.03
C PHE A 82 12.31 -3.05 -7.54
N LYS A 83 12.06 -3.78 -8.63
CA LYS A 83 10.71 -3.97 -9.18
C LYS A 83 9.76 -4.63 -8.19
N ARG A 84 10.25 -5.58 -7.38
CA ARG A 84 9.46 -6.19 -6.30
C ARG A 84 9.07 -5.17 -5.23
N ALA A 85 10.04 -4.42 -4.71
CA ALA A 85 9.79 -3.37 -3.72
C ALA A 85 8.81 -2.31 -4.26
N GLN A 86 8.94 -1.95 -5.54
CA GLN A 86 8.02 -1.02 -6.20
C GLN A 86 6.59 -1.57 -6.25
N ARG A 87 6.40 -2.85 -6.63
CA ARG A 87 5.08 -3.49 -6.64
C ARG A 87 4.45 -3.58 -5.26
N GLU A 88 5.24 -3.95 -4.25
CA GLU A 88 4.78 -4.02 -2.85
C GLU A 88 4.35 -2.64 -2.34
N PHE A 89 5.08 -1.59 -2.72
CA PHE A 89 4.71 -0.21 -2.40
C PHE A 89 3.45 0.25 -3.12
N ASP A 90 3.30 -0.08 -4.41
CA ASP A 90 2.12 0.26 -5.21
C ASP A 90 0.86 -0.42 -4.67
N GLN A 91 0.97 -1.69 -4.27
CA GLN A 91 -0.12 -2.38 -3.59
C GLN A 91 -0.49 -1.67 -2.29
N ALA A 92 0.48 -1.22 -1.50
CA ALA A 92 0.21 -0.46 -0.28
C ALA A 92 -0.52 0.85 -0.58
N LEU A 93 -0.18 1.58 -1.65
CA LEU A 93 -0.90 2.80 -2.04
C LEU A 93 -2.37 2.53 -2.39
N LEU A 94 -2.63 1.44 -3.11
CA LEU A 94 -4.00 1.00 -3.43
C LEU A 94 -4.77 0.59 -2.18
N ASP A 95 -4.13 -0.19 -1.30
CA ASP A 95 -4.73 -0.63 -0.05
C ASP A 95 -5.06 0.54 0.89
N LEU A 96 -4.29 1.63 0.82
CA LEU A 96 -4.55 2.84 1.61
C LEU A 96 -5.55 3.79 0.94
N GLY A 97 -5.97 3.52 -0.32
CA GLY A 97 -6.88 4.38 -1.07
C GLY A 97 -6.28 5.72 -1.49
N LEU A 98 -4.95 5.87 -1.45
CA LEU A 98 -4.26 7.14 -1.70
C LEU A 98 -4.08 7.45 -3.19
N VAL A 99 -4.15 6.43 -4.04
CA VAL A 99 -3.93 6.53 -5.48
C VAL A 99 -4.93 5.64 -6.20
N SER A 100 -5.47 6.11 -7.32
CA SER A 100 -6.34 5.30 -8.16
C SER A 100 -5.54 4.27 -8.98
N PRO A 101 -6.13 3.11 -9.33
CA PRO A 101 -5.49 2.15 -10.23
C PRO A 101 -5.01 2.80 -11.55
N GLN A 102 -5.78 3.75 -12.08
CA GLN A 102 -5.46 4.47 -13.31
C GLN A 102 -4.20 5.34 -13.15
N ALA A 103 -4.02 6.00 -12.00
CA ALA A 103 -2.82 6.80 -11.76
C ALA A 103 -1.56 5.93 -11.65
N ILE A 104 -1.66 4.71 -11.10
CA ILE A 104 -0.54 3.74 -11.11
C ILE A 104 -0.24 3.27 -12.53
N GLN A 105 -1.28 2.94 -13.30
CA GLN A 105 -1.13 2.54 -14.70
C GLN A 105 -0.45 3.64 -15.54
N GLN A 106 -0.91 4.89 -15.41
CA GLN A 106 -0.33 6.03 -16.12
C GLN A 106 1.15 6.21 -15.78
N ARG A 107 1.54 6.08 -14.51
CA ARG A 107 2.93 6.20 -14.08
C ARG A 107 3.82 5.06 -14.62
N ASN A 108 3.25 3.87 -14.76
CA ASN A 108 3.98 2.69 -15.23
C ASN A 108 3.95 2.53 -16.76
N SER A 109 3.09 3.29 -17.46
CA SER A 109 2.99 3.27 -18.92
C SER A 109 4.16 4.00 -19.56
N VAL A 110 4.73 3.41 -20.61
CA VAL A 110 5.72 4.07 -21.48
C VAL A 110 5.03 4.82 -22.61
N ALA A 111 3.78 4.44 -22.94
CA ALA A 111 2.96 5.09 -23.95
C ALA A 111 2.08 6.19 -23.33
N SER A 112 1.94 7.30 -24.03
CA SER A 112 1.02 8.35 -23.61
C SER A 112 -0.42 7.89 -23.82
N ALA A 113 -1.35 8.34 -22.96
CA ALA A 113 -2.77 7.95 -23.06
C ALA A 113 -3.42 8.33 -24.42
N SER A 114 -2.82 9.27 -25.15
CA SER A 114 -3.25 9.74 -26.47
C SER A 114 -2.63 8.98 -27.65
N ASP A 115 -1.66 8.10 -27.42
CA ASP A 115 -0.96 7.44 -28.51
C ASP A 115 -1.84 6.36 -29.15
N ARG A 116 -2.16 6.56 -30.43
CA ARG A 116 -2.92 5.61 -31.24
C ARG A 116 -2.04 4.38 -31.47
N LEU A 117 -2.22 3.34 -30.64
CA LEU A 117 -1.52 2.07 -30.78
C LEU A 117 -1.81 1.48 -32.17
N ARG A 118 -0.79 1.42 -33.03
CA ARG A 118 -0.85 0.69 -34.30
C ARG A 118 -0.27 -0.69 -34.07
N MET A 119 -1.11 -1.71 -34.12
CA MET A 119 -0.66 -3.09 -34.13
C MET A 119 -0.18 -3.42 -35.54
N ILE A 120 1.12 -3.64 -35.69
CA ILE A 120 1.72 -4.11 -36.94
C ILE A 120 1.49 -5.64 -36.99
N ASP A 121 1.02 -6.15 -38.13
CA ASP A 121 0.85 -7.59 -38.41
C ASP A 121 -0.22 -8.37 -37.62
N PHE A 122 -1.20 -7.70 -37.00
CA PHE A 122 -2.28 -8.43 -36.32
C PHE A 122 -3.16 -9.24 -37.29
N HIS A 123 -3.39 -8.73 -38.50
CA HIS A 123 -4.21 -9.43 -39.49
C HIS A 123 -3.47 -10.55 -40.22
N SER A 124 -2.16 -10.45 -40.44
CA SER A 124 -1.37 -11.48 -41.11
C SER A 124 -1.17 -12.74 -40.25
N ALA A 125 -1.14 -12.61 -38.92
CA ALA A 125 -0.95 -13.74 -38.01
C ALA A 125 -2.21 -14.62 -37.81
N HIS A 126 -3.42 -14.07 -37.96
CA HIS A 126 -4.66 -14.81 -37.72
C HIS A 126 -5.25 -15.49 -38.96
N THR A 127 -4.80 -15.14 -40.16
CA THR A 127 -5.27 -15.78 -41.41
C THR A 127 -4.70 -17.20 -41.60
N SER A 128 -3.61 -17.55 -40.91
CA SER A 128 -2.96 -18.88 -41.04
C SER A 128 -3.54 -19.95 -40.10
N ALA A 129 -4.51 -19.60 -39.24
CA ALA A 129 -5.09 -20.51 -38.25
C ALA A 129 -6.43 -21.14 -38.68
N VAL A 130 -6.83 -20.96 -39.94
CA VAL A 130 -8.05 -21.55 -40.51
C VAL A 130 -7.65 -22.42 -41.71
N VAL A 131 -7.18 -23.63 -41.43
CA VAL A 131 -7.18 -24.78 -42.36
C VAL A 131 -7.58 -26.02 -41.58
#